data_AF-A0A7S4JFN0-F1
#
_entry.id   AF-A0A7S4JFN0-F1
#
_cell.length_a   1.000
_cell.length_b   1.000
_cell.length_c   1.000
_cell.angle_alpha   90.00
_cell.angle_beta   90.00
_cell.angle_gamma   90.00
#
_symmetry.space_group_name_H-M   'P 1'
#
loop_
_entity.id
_entity.type
_entity.pdbx_description
1 polymer ?
#
loop_
_entity_poly.entity_id
_entity_poly.type
_entity_poly.pdbx_seq_one_letter_code
_entity_poly.pdbx_strand_id
1 'polypeptide(L)'
;CESGKTRTIDPKYRTVNRNATAGSEQDIYKHNPWAAPGTAPVADACGLAGGTPWPQEVSEAGDYTTTKYAHHGMNGTKLAPLNSTSVKWKIGGVAEVTWQLENHHGGGYQYRLCS
;
A
#
# COMPACT_ATOMS: atom_id res chain seq x y z
N CYS A 1 8.28 -13.26 -6.01
CA CYS A 1 6.86 -13.13 -5.60
C CYS A 1 6.24 -14.52 -5.49
N GLU A 2 6.41 -15.17 -4.33
CA GLU A 2 5.95 -16.54 -4.02
C GLU A 2 5.00 -16.53 -2.81
N SER A 3 4.14 -15.51 -2.68
CA SER A 3 3.27 -15.40 -1.50
C SER A 3 2.30 -16.58 -1.36
N GLY A 4 2.18 -17.43 -2.39
CA GLY A 4 1.24 -18.55 -2.45
C GLY A 4 -0.22 -18.11 -2.40
N LYS A 5 -0.49 -16.80 -2.51
CA LYS A 5 -1.84 -16.24 -2.39
C LYS A 5 -2.50 -16.15 -3.75
N THR A 6 -3.68 -16.74 -3.85
CA THR A 6 -4.56 -16.65 -5.00
C THR A 6 -5.27 -15.30 -5.02
N ARG A 7 -5.40 -14.74 -6.22
CA ARG A 7 -6.20 -13.54 -6.49
C ARG A 7 -7.62 -13.73 -5.95
N THR A 8 -8.09 -12.81 -5.12
CA THR A 8 -9.44 -12.83 -4.53
C THR A 8 -10.37 -11.79 -5.13
N ILE A 9 -9.85 -10.79 -5.86
CA ILE A 9 -10.68 -9.77 -6.50
C ILE A 9 -11.42 -10.33 -7.72
N ASP A 10 -12.74 -10.14 -7.79
CA ASP A 10 -13.55 -10.45 -8.97
C ASP A 10 -13.06 -9.62 -10.18
N PRO A 11 -12.88 -10.21 -11.39
CA PRO A 11 -12.55 -9.47 -12.62
C PRO A 11 -13.34 -8.18 -12.84
N LYS A 12 -14.62 -8.12 -12.44
CA LYS A 12 -15.45 -6.92 -12.64
C LYS A 12 -15.00 -5.71 -11.82
N TYR A 13 -14.28 -5.92 -10.72
CA TYR A 13 -13.75 -4.85 -9.86
C TYR A 13 -12.35 -4.40 -10.27
N ARG A 14 -11.76 -5.00 -11.31
CA ARG A 14 -10.53 -4.47 -11.89
C ARG A 14 -10.80 -3.12 -12.54
N THR A 15 -9.89 -2.21 -12.31
CA THR A 15 -9.95 -0.86 -12.86
C THR A 15 -8.92 -0.60 -13.97
N VAL A 16 -7.90 -1.45 -14.07
CA VAL A 16 -6.88 -1.46 -15.14
C VAL A 16 -6.74 -2.90 -15.66
N ASN A 17 -6.27 -3.08 -16.90
CA ASN A 17 -6.07 -4.41 -17.50
C ASN A 17 -7.38 -5.25 -17.53
N ARG A 18 -8.53 -4.57 -17.75
CA ARG A 18 -9.87 -5.15 -17.61
C ARG A 18 -10.20 -6.22 -18.65
N ASN A 19 -9.61 -6.13 -19.84
CA ASN A 19 -9.85 -7.05 -20.94
C ASN A 19 -8.99 -8.33 -20.88
N ALA A 20 -8.02 -8.41 -19.97
CA ALA A 20 -7.23 -9.63 -19.85
C ALA A 20 -8.01 -10.73 -19.14
N THR A 21 -7.98 -11.92 -19.74
CA THR A 21 -8.45 -13.14 -19.09
C THR A 21 -7.70 -13.33 -17.77
N ALA A 22 -8.41 -13.56 -16.68
CA ALA A 22 -7.76 -13.67 -15.38
C ALA A 22 -6.74 -14.81 -15.31
N GLY A 23 -5.54 -14.52 -14.81
CA GLY A 23 -4.43 -15.45 -14.73
C GLY A 23 -3.65 -15.66 -16.03
N SER A 24 -4.10 -15.11 -17.16
CA SER A 24 -3.38 -15.24 -18.44
C SER A 24 -2.05 -14.48 -18.44
N GLU A 25 -1.26 -14.62 -19.50
CA GLU A 25 -0.03 -13.84 -19.66
C GLU A 25 -0.30 -12.34 -19.82
N GLN A 26 -1.48 -11.98 -20.33
CA GLN A 26 -1.92 -10.59 -20.48
C GLN A 26 -2.41 -9.96 -19.18
N ASP A 27 -2.67 -10.76 -18.14
CA ASP A 27 -3.01 -10.30 -16.78
C ASP A 27 -1.76 -9.87 -16.03
N ILE A 28 -1.22 -8.70 -16.40
CA ILE A 28 0.08 -8.20 -15.92
C ILE A 28 0.12 -7.95 -14.41
N TYR A 29 -1.05 -7.86 -13.75
CA TYR A 29 -1.16 -7.63 -12.31
C TYR A 29 -1.48 -8.91 -11.52
N LYS A 30 -1.48 -10.09 -12.14
CA LYS A 30 -1.88 -11.35 -11.50
C LYS A 30 -1.06 -11.73 -10.26
N HIS A 31 0.16 -11.20 -10.14
CA HIS A 31 1.06 -11.45 -9.01
C HIS A 31 1.10 -10.31 -7.99
N ASN A 32 0.40 -9.21 -8.28
CA ASN A 32 0.52 -8.01 -7.48
C ASN A 32 -0.40 -8.12 -6.26
N PRO A 33 0.07 -7.70 -5.06
CA PRO A 33 -0.64 -7.96 -3.82
C PRO A 33 -2.01 -7.25 -3.73
N TRP A 34 -2.22 -6.19 -4.50
CA TRP A 34 -3.50 -5.49 -4.59
C TRP A 34 -4.58 -6.25 -5.38
N ALA A 35 -4.23 -7.35 -6.06
CA ALA A 35 -5.18 -8.30 -6.61
C ALA A 35 -5.79 -9.24 -5.53
N ALA A 36 -5.28 -9.19 -4.30
CA ALA A 36 -5.84 -9.82 -3.12
C ALA A 36 -5.79 -8.86 -1.92
N PRO A 37 -6.73 -7.88 -1.85
CA PRO A 37 -6.78 -6.93 -0.73
C PRO A 37 -6.77 -7.66 0.62
N GLY A 38 -6.00 -7.15 1.58
CA GLY A 38 -5.77 -7.84 2.86
C GLY A 38 -4.48 -8.65 2.92
N THR A 39 -3.93 -9.13 1.79
CA THR A 39 -2.83 -10.10 1.80
C THR A 39 -1.47 -9.51 1.46
N ALA A 40 -1.40 -8.22 1.14
CA ALA A 40 -0.14 -7.53 0.90
C ALA A 40 0.78 -7.66 2.12
N PRO A 41 2.02 -8.15 1.97
CA PRO A 41 3.01 -8.13 3.04
C PRO A 41 3.17 -6.70 3.58
N VAL A 42 3.31 -6.58 4.89
CA VAL A 42 3.48 -5.31 5.57
C VAL A 42 4.90 -5.29 6.11
N ALA A 43 5.73 -4.37 5.63
CA ALA A 43 7.11 -4.23 6.08
C ALA A 43 7.22 -3.58 7.47
N ASP A 44 6.33 -2.65 7.79
CA ASP A 44 6.19 -2.01 9.10
C ASP A 44 4.73 -1.64 9.34
N ALA A 45 4.23 -1.80 10.57
CA ALA A 45 2.82 -1.56 10.88
C ALA A 45 2.37 -0.12 10.60
N CYS A 46 3.27 0.86 10.75
CA CYS A 46 3.02 2.26 10.45
C CYS A 46 3.54 2.67 9.05
N GLY A 47 3.96 1.71 8.21
CA GLY A 47 4.46 1.95 6.86
C GLY A 47 5.94 2.33 6.80
N LEU A 48 6.45 2.52 5.59
CA LEU A 48 7.81 2.99 5.31
C LEU A 48 7.77 4.36 4.64
N ALA A 49 8.70 5.24 4.99
CA ALA A 49 8.92 6.47 4.22
C ALA A 49 9.27 6.12 2.76
N GLY A 50 8.48 6.58 1.80
CA GLY A 50 8.64 6.21 0.38
C GLY A 50 8.06 4.83 0.01
N GLY A 51 7.42 4.11 0.93
CA GLY A 51 6.66 2.88 0.62
C GLY A 51 7.50 1.62 0.34
N THR A 52 8.82 1.74 0.23
CA THR A 52 9.78 0.65 -0.03
C THR A 52 11.06 0.89 0.79
N PRO A 53 11.82 -0.16 1.16
CA PRO A 53 13.14 0.01 1.77
C PRO A 53 14.22 0.45 0.76
N TRP A 54 13.96 0.33 -0.54
CA TRP A 54 14.93 0.60 -1.61
C TRP A 54 14.56 1.87 -2.39
N PRO A 55 15.48 2.86 -2.50
CA PRO A 55 15.27 4.04 -3.33
C PRO A 55 15.48 3.73 -4.83
N GLN A 56 14.80 4.50 -5.70
CA GLN A 56 15.03 4.84 -7.12
C GLN A 56 15.54 3.79 -8.16
N GLU A 57 15.73 2.52 -7.82
CA GLU A 57 16.37 1.53 -8.71
C GLU A 57 15.43 0.38 -9.13
N VAL A 58 14.11 0.56 -9.03
CA VAL A 58 13.10 -0.44 -9.47
C VAL A 58 11.90 0.19 -10.18
N SER A 59 11.22 -0.58 -11.04
CA SER A 59 9.92 -0.18 -11.60
C SER A 59 8.91 0.09 -10.49
N GLU A 60 8.16 1.18 -10.59
CA GLU A 60 7.20 1.62 -9.57
C GLU A 60 7.84 1.95 -8.19
N ALA A 61 9.14 2.29 -8.17
CA ALA A 61 9.80 2.75 -6.95
C ALA A 61 9.12 4.01 -6.38
N GLY A 62 8.88 4.03 -5.08
CA GLY A 62 8.54 5.27 -4.40
C GLY A 62 9.74 6.19 -4.31
N ASP A 63 9.51 7.49 -4.34
CA ASP A 63 10.53 8.50 -4.03
C ASP A 63 10.22 9.13 -2.67
N TYR A 64 11.26 9.43 -1.92
CA TYR A 64 11.15 10.15 -0.67
C TYR A 64 12.28 11.18 -0.56
N THR A 65 11.92 12.45 -0.54
CA THR A 65 12.88 13.52 -0.25
C THR A 65 13.27 13.49 1.22
N THR A 66 14.54 13.14 1.50
CA THR A 66 15.08 13.11 2.87
C THR A 66 14.84 14.44 3.58
N THR A 67 14.36 14.34 4.82
CA THR A 67 14.12 15.48 5.70
C THR A 67 14.95 15.30 6.97
N LYS A 68 14.95 16.30 7.86
CA LYS A 68 15.52 16.15 9.20
C LYS A 68 14.79 15.13 10.10
N TYR A 69 13.62 14.64 9.69
CA TYR A 69 12.79 13.73 10.47
C TYR A 69 12.82 12.29 9.98
N ALA A 70 13.04 12.07 8.68
CA ALA A 70 13.02 10.75 8.06
C ALA A 70 13.80 10.72 6.75
N HIS A 71 14.19 9.52 6.35
CA HIS A 71 14.81 9.18 5.08
C HIS A 71 14.05 8.02 4.43
N HIS A 72 14.25 7.81 3.13
CA HIS A 72 13.63 6.72 2.38
C HIS A 72 13.83 5.37 3.09
N GLY A 73 12.78 4.55 3.17
CA GLY A 73 12.80 3.23 3.82
C GLY A 73 12.76 3.25 5.34
N MET A 74 12.76 4.42 6.00
CA MET A 74 12.62 4.50 7.45
C MET A 74 11.27 3.94 7.91
N ASN A 75 11.29 3.05 8.91
CA ASN A 75 10.10 2.51 9.56
C ASN A 75 9.27 3.61 10.22
N GLY A 76 7.97 3.63 9.95
CA GLY A 76 7.03 4.55 10.56
C GLY A 76 6.96 4.39 12.08
N THR A 77 7.13 3.17 12.60
CA THR A 77 7.24 2.89 14.05
C THR A 77 8.43 3.56 14.75
N LYS A 78 9.39 4.12 13.99
CA LYS A 78 10.56 4.84 14.51
C LYS A 78 10.43 6.35 14.41
N LEU A 79 9.34 6.87 13.83
CA LEU A 79 9.10 8.30 13.77
C LEU A 79 8.79 8.84 15.17
N ALA A 80 9.32 10.03 15.45
CA ALA A 80 8.96 10.74 16.67
C ALA A 80 7.47 11.10 16.64
N PRO A 81 6.79 11.12 17.80
CA PRO A 81 5.42 11.61 17.88
C PRO A 81 5.30 13.01 17.30
N LEU A 82 4.21 13.26 16.56
CA LEU A 82 3.91 14.60 16.08
C LEU A 82 3.60 15.51 17.27
N ASN A 83 4.18 16.72 17.29
CA ASN A 83 3.88 17.75 18.28
C ASN A 83 2.49 18.41 18.06
N SER A 84 1.72 17.96 17.07
CA SER A 84 0.39 18.48 16.73
C SER A 84 -0.72 17.64 17.36
N THR A 85 -1.94 18.19 17.38
CA THR A 85 -3.15 17.54 17.88
C THR A 85 -3.35 16.21 17.18
N SER A 86 -3.03 15.11 17.87
CA SER A 86 -3.31 13.78 17.38
C SER A 86 -4.82 13.66 17.16
N VAL A 87 -5.24 13.19 15.99
CA VAL A 87 -6.65 12.87 15.77
C VAL A 87 -7.06 11.84 16.81
N LYS A 88 -8.06 12.17 17.63
CA LYS A 88 -8.58 11.28 18.65
C LYS A 88 -9.66 10.40 18.04
N TRP A 89 -9.44 9.10 18.08
CA TRP A 89 -10.39 8.11 17.60
C TRP A 89 -11.13 7.47 18.78
N LYS A 90 -12.43 7.21 18.60
CA LYS A 90 -13.22 6.42 19.55
C LYS A 90 -13.01 4.94 19.22
N ILE A 91 -12.58 4.14 20.20
CA ILE A 91 -12.49 2.67 20.06
C ILE A 91 -13.86 2.12 19.65
N GLY A 92 -13.89 1.29 18.59
CA GLY A 92 -15.14 0.76 18.01
C GLY A 92 -15.98 1.79 17.26
N GLY A 93 -15.49 3.02 17.11
CA GLY A 93 -16.14 4.07 16.33
C GLY A 93 -15.92 3.93 14.83
N VAL A 94 -16.61 4.76 14.07
CA VAL A 94 -16.41 4.92 12.62
C VAL A 94 -15.46 6.08 12.38
N ALA A 95 -14.49 5.87 11.49
CA ALA A 95 -13.51 6.86 11.07
C ALA A 95 -13.82 7.33 9.65
N GLU A 96 -13.82 8.64 9.43
CA GLU A 96 -13.70 9.18 8.08
C GLU A 96 -12.25 9.04 7.61
N VAL A 97 -12.07 8.50 6.42
CA VAL A 97 -10.75 8.27 5.82
C VAL A 97 -10.76 8.80 4.40
N THR A 98 -9.61 9.32 3.99
CA THR A 98 -9.37 9.79 2.62
C THR A 98 -8.18 9.03 2.05
N TRP A 99 -8.19 8.81 0.75
CA TRP A 99 -7.02 8.41 -0.02
C TRP A 99 -6.96 9.28 -1.26
N GLN A 100 -5.75 9.48 -1.77
CA GLN A 100 -5.52 10.14 -3.04
C GLN A 100 -4.79 9.17 -3.97
N LEU A 101 -5.16 9.22 -5.24
CA LEU A 101 -4.62 8.35 -6.27
C LEU A 101 -4.05 9.18 -7.39
N GLU A 102 -2.73 9.12 -7.54
CA GLU A 102 -2.03 9.65 -8.71
C GLU A 102 -1.81 8.54 -9.74
N ASN A 103 -1.33 7.38 -9.28
CA ASN A 103 -1.01 6.24 -10.14
C ASN A 103 -1.96 5.07 -9.87
N HIS A 104 -2.69 4.65 -10.88
CA HIS A 104 -3.71 3.61 -10.75
C HIS A 104 -3.17 2.22 -11.11
N HIS A 105 -2.98 1.37 -10.10
CA HIS A 105 -2.43 0.02 -10.30
C HIS A 105 -3.48 -1.10 -10.38
N GLY A 106 -4.77 -0.78 -10.49
CA GLY A 106 -5.79 -1.79 -10.87
C GLY A 106 -6.36 -2.67 -9.75
N GLY A 107 -6.07 -2.39 -8.48
CA GLY A 107 -6.49 -3.20 -7.33
C GLY A 107 -7.15 -2.44 -6.19
N GLY A 108 -7.18 -3.07 -5.01
CA GLY A 108 -7.81 -2.50 -3.81
C GLY A 108 -6.84 -1.82 -2.83
N TYR A 109 -7.43 -1.10 -1.87
CA TYR A 109 -6.74 -0.44 -0.77
C TYR A 109 -7.26 -0.96 0.58
N GLN A 110 -6.50 -0.69 1.64
CA GLN A 110 -6.90 -1.00 3.02
C GLN A 110 -6.29 0.03 3.97
N TYR A 111 -6.96 0.28 5.08
CA TYR A 111 -6.45 1.10 6.17
C TYR A 111 -6.08 0.20 7.35
N ARG A 112 -5.01 0.53 8.06
CA ARG A 112 -4.56 -0.18 9.25
C ARG A 112 -4.22 0.83 10.34
N LEU A 113 -4.46 0.44 11.57
CA LEU A 113 -3.98 1.16 12.75
C LEU A 113 -2.73 0.43 13.24
N CYS A 114 -1.64 1.17 13.47
CA CYS A 114 -0.49 0.64 14.18
C CYS A 114 -0.61 0.94 15.68
N SER A 115 -0.19 -0.01 16.50
CA SER A 115 -0.27 0.00 17.97
C SER A 115 1.08 -0.26 18.59
#